data_AF-A0A354P359-F1
#
_entry.id   AF-A0A354P359-F1
#
_cell.length_a   1.000
_cell.length_b   1.000
_cell.length_c   1.000
_cell.angle_alpha   90.00
_cell.angle_beta   90.00
_cell.angle_gamma   90.00
#
_symmetry.space_group_name_H-M   'P 1'
#
loop_
_entity.id
_entity.type
_entity.pdbx_description
1 polymer ?
#
loop_
_entity_poly.entity_id
_entity_poly.type
_entity_poly.pdbx_seq_one_letter_code
_entity_poly.pdbx_strand_id
1 'polypeptide(L)'
;MSTAEIETEYDPAAEVAADHAEKVADADALLMKIASQGRRASYAESVFFSRELGWNDRKINDEIRRAGNVLRLKAIAGTADDRQAAAKEAATAADVLAKEAPKLEAKIDELQSKLSGLERDERLAAKRCEQQAEAVAQLRGLTPEHVRESVRQAVSLIDSTIGRAILDGEIRHTELSCCLDPSRYSGQRDPQAEYIETLGRSFPEAVTVGQVGRYIKRSLSPQWPAIREAAEIELAELTTKLVELRSQHAEAIAAAELPLSFYC
;
A
#
# COMPACT_ATOMS: atom_id res chain seq x y z
N MET A 1 25.09 -91.66 15.99
CA MET A 1 24.92 -90.41 16.75
C MET A 1 26.27 -90.05 17.33
N SER A 2 26.97 -89.10 16.70
CA SER A 2 28.25 -88.58 17.18
C SER A 2 28.09 -87.06 17.21
N THR A 3 27.97 -86.53 18.42
CA THR A 3 28.06 -85.11 18.72
C THR A 3 29.53 -84.71 18.58
N ALA A 4 29.88 -84.12 17.43
CA ALA A 4 31.16 -83.46 17.27
C ALA A 4 31.04 -82.07 17.92
N GLU A 5 31.64 -81.93 19.08
CA GLU A 5 31.93 -80.66 19.73
C GLU A 5 32.76 -79.82 18.75
N ILE A 6 32.20 -78.69 18.31
CA ILE A 6 32.94 -77.71 17.51
C ILE A 6 33.82 -76.96 18.50
N GLU A 7 35.08 -77.36 18.61
CA GLU A 7 36.13 -76.54 19.20
C GLU A 7 36.31 -75.32 18.27
N THR A 8 35.72 -74.19 18.65
CA THR A 8 36.07 -72.89 18.07
C THR A 8 37.53 -72.60 18.41
N GLU A 9 38.39 -72.71 17.39
CA GLU A 9 39.79 -72.34 17.44
C GLU A 9 39.90 -70.84 17.81
N TYR A 10 40.38 -70.56 19.01
CA TYR A 10 40.57 -69.22 19.53
C TYR A 10 41.71 -68.54 18.76
N ASP A 11 41.38 -67.56 17.90
CA ASP A 11 42.35 -66.73 17.19
C ASP A 11 42.53 -65.38 17.93
N PRO A 12 43.59 -65.24 18.75
CA PRO A 12 43.85 -64.02 19.51
C PRO A 12 44.13 -62.80 18.62
N ALA A 13 44.53 -62.99 17.36
CA ALA A 13 44.77 -61.88 16.45
C ALA A 13 43.46 -61.26 15.93
N ALA A 14 42.43 -62.08 15.71
CA ALA A 14 41.11 -61.62 15.30
C ALA A 14 40.39 -60.86 16.42
N GLU A 15 40.53 -61.30 17.67
CA GLU A 15 39.97 -60.62 18.85
C GLU A 15 40.63 -59.25 19.06
N VAL A 16 41.97 -59.16 18.99
CA VAL A 16 42.69 -57.89 19.11
C VAL A 16 42.34 -56.91 17.99
N ALA A 17 42.10 -57.39 16.77
CA ALA A 17 41.68 -56.56 15.65
C ALA A 17 40.25 -56.01 15.81
N ALA A 18 39.32 -56.84 16.33
CA ALA A 18 37.96 -56.42 16.63
C ALA A 18 37.93 -55.37 17.76
N ASP A 19 38.67 -55.61 18.85
CA ASP A 19 38.82 -54.69 19.96
C ASP A 19 39.40 -53.34 19.52
N HIS A 20 40.41 -53.37 18.63
CA HIS A 20 40.99 -52.15 18.08
C HIS A 20 39.99 -51.40 17.18
N ALA A 21 39.18 -52.11 16.39
CA ALA A 21 38.17 -51.49 15.54
C ALA A 21 37.06 -50.81 16.36
N GLU A 22 36.62 -51.43 17.45
CA GLU A 22 35.63 -50.86 18.37
C GLU A 22 36.16 -49.59 19.03
N LYS A 23 37.41 -49.62 19.54
CA LYS A 23 38.07 -48.45 20.14
C LYS A 23 38.21 -47.29 19.16
N VAL A 24 38.48 -47.58 17.89
CA VAL A 24 38.55 -46.55 16.84
C VAL A 24 37.18 -45.96 16.54
N ALA A 25 36.11 -46.76 16.55
CA ALA A 25 34.74 -46.29 16.36
C ALA A 25 34.28 -45.38 17.51
N ASP A 26 34.57 -45.78 18.75
CA ASP A 26 34.29 -44.97 19.94
C ASP A 26 35.07 -43.66 19.94
N ALA A 27 36.34 -43.71 19.52
CA ALA A 27 37.17 -42.53 19.37
C ALA A 27 36.64 -41.57 18.30
N ASP A 28 36.17 -42.07 17.15
CA ASP A 28 35.58 -41.23 16.10
C ASP A 28 34.25 -40.61 16.56
N ALA A 29 33.42 -41.36 17.28
CA ALA A 29 32.19 -40.84 17.89
C ALA A 29 32.48 -39.72 18.91
N LEU A 30 33.50 -39.89 19.76
CA LEU A 30 33.95 -38.87 20.70
C LEU A 30 34.52 -37.65 19.98
N LEU A 31 35.34 -37.81 18.95
CA LEU A 31 35.87 -36.71 18.13
C LEU A 31 34.75 -35.92 17.47
N MET A 32 33.76 -36.59 16.87
CA MET A 32 32.61 -35.95 16.23
C MET A 32 31.74 -35.19 17.23
N LYS A 33 31.59 -35.72 18.46
CA LYS A 33 30.90 -35.03 19.57
C LYS A 33 31.68 -33.80 20.06
N ILE A 34 33.00 -33.90 20.20
CA ILE A 34 33.85 -32.77 20.61
C ILE A 34 33.81 -31.68 19.54
N ALA A 35 33.95 -32.06 18.27
CA ALA A 35 33.94 -31.14 17.14
C ALA A 35 32.58 -30.44 16.96
N SER A 36 31.45 -31.15 17.10
CA SER A 36 30.12 -30.53 17.02
C SER A 36 29.84 -29.54 18.15
N GLN A 37 30.47 -29.74 19.30
CA GLN A 37 30.38 -28.84 20.45
C GLN A 37 31.39 -27.67 20.40
N GLY A 38 32.29 -27.64 19.42
CA GLY A 38 33.27 -26.56 19.25
C GLY A 38 34.27 -26.41 20.41
N ARG A 39 34.48 -27.48 21.19
CA ARG A 39 35.32 -27.46 22.39
C ARG A 39 36.63 -28.25 22.20
N ARG A 40 37.55 -28.12 23.16
CA ARG A 40 38.74 -28.99 23.25
C ARG A 40 38.41 -30.30 23.98
N ALA A 41 39.25 -31.31 23.78
CA ALA A 41 39.19 -32.54 24.57
C ALA A 41 39.40 -32.22 26.05
N SER A 42 38.57 -32.80 26.91
CA SER A 42 38.74 -32.77 28.36
C SER A 42 39.93 -33.65 28.77
N TYR A 43 40.36 -33.54 30.04
CA TYR A 43 41.43 -34.39 30.57
C TYR A 43 41.09 -35.88 30.45
N ALA A 44 39.88 -36.29 30.81
CA ALA A 44 39.44 -37.69 30.70
C ALA A 44 39.45 -38.21 29.25
N GLU A 45 38.99 -37.40 28.29
CA GLU A 45 39.01 -37.76 26.87
C GLU A 45 40.44 -37.80 26.32
N SER A 46 41.31 -36.89 26.74
CA SER A 46 42.72 -36.88 26.33
C SER A 46 43.47 -38.10 26.86
N VAL A 47 43.16 -38.52 28.10
CA VAL A 47 43.67 -39.77 28.68
C VAL A 47 43.14 -40.99 27.90
N PHE A 48 41.87 -40.99 27.48
CA PHE A 48 41.32 -42.06 26.65
C PHE A 48 42.06 -42.18 25.30
N PHE A 49 42.23 -41.08 24.56
CA PHE A 49 42.94 -41.10 23.27
C PHE A 49 44.42 -41.48 23.40
N SER A 50 45.07 -41.06 24.49
CA SER A 50 46.46 -41.42 24.78
C SER A 50 46.61 -42.89 25.16
N ARG A 51 45.72 -43.41 26.01
CA ARG A 51 45.77 -44.80 26.50
C ARG A 51 45.37 -45.81 25.43
N GLU A 52 44.27 -45.58 24.74
CA GLU A 52 43.68 -46.57 23.83
C GLU A 52 44.26 -46.48 22.41
N LEU A 53 44.70 -45.30 21.97
CA LEU A 53 45.18 -45.07 20.60
C LEU A 53 46.61 -44.53 20.52
N GLY A 54 47.26 -44.24 21.65
CA GLY A 54 48.63 -43.73 21.67
C GLY A 54 48.77 -42.31 21.12
N TRP A 55 47.68 -41.52 21.11
CA TRP A 55 47.70 -40.18 20.53
C TRP A 55 48.22 -39.14 21.53
N ASN A 56 49.05 -38.22 21.03
CA ASN A 56 49.44 -37.03 21.78
C ASN A 56 48.44 -35.88 21.54
N ASP A 57 48.52 -34.85 22.39
CA ASP A 57 47.62 -33.69 22.34
C ASP A 57 47.59 -33.01 20.96
N ARG A 58 48.72 -33.02 20.24
CA ARG A 58 48.80 -32.47 18.90
C ARG A 58 47.91 -33.26 17.92
N LYS A 59 48.05 -34.58 17.91
CA LYS A 59 47.27 -35.47 17.06
C LYS A 59 45.78 -35.41 17.38
N ILE A 60 45.42 -35.33 18.67
CA ILE A 60 44.03 -35.15 19.11
C ILE A 60 43.43 -33.85 18.55
N ASN A 61 44.17 -32.74 18.64
CA ASN A 61 43.70 -31.45 18.11
C ASN A 61 43.55 -31.44 16.59
N ASP A 62 44.46 -32.10 15.88
CA ASP A 62 44.40 -32.21 14.41
C ASP A 62 43.19 -33.05 13.97
N GLU A 63 42.88 -34.14 14.68
CA GLU A 63 41.71 -34.97 14.40
C GLU A 63 40.38 -34.29 14.76
N ILE A 64 40.33 -33.50 15.85
CA ILE A 64 39.17 -32.65 16.15
C ILE A 64 38.90 -31.64 15.02
N ARG A 65 39.97 -31.03 14.46
CA ARG A 65 39.83 -30.12 13.30
C ARG A 65 39.34 -30.85 12.05
N ARG A 66 39.84 -32.07 11.80
CA ARG A 66 39.38 -32.92 10.69
C ARG A 66 37.88 -33.21 10.82
N ALA A 67 37.44 -33.66 11.99
CA ALA A 67 36.03 -33.92 12.29
C ALA A 67 35.16 -32.65 12.12
N GLY A 68 35.65 -31.50 12.59
CA GLY A 68 34.98 -30.20 12.37
C GLY A 68 34.80 -29.84 10.90
N ASN A 69 35.82 -30.06 10.07
CA ASN A 69 35.74 -29.86 8.63
C ASN A 69 34.74 -30.81 7.96
N VAL A 70 34.69 -32.07 8.38
CA VAL A 70 33.71 -33.06 7.88
C VAL A 70 32.28 -32.61 8.20
N LEU A 71 32.03 -32.17 9.44
CA LEU A 71 30.71 -31.67 9.85
C LEU A 71 30.31 -30.42 9.04
N ARG A 72 31.25 -29.49 8.82
CA ARG A 72 31.01 -28.29 8.01
C ARG A 72 30.69 -28.64 6.55
N LEU A 73 31.42 -29.58 5.95
CA LEU A 73 31.16 -30.02 4.58
C LEU A 73 29.81 -30.73 4.46
N LYS A 74 29.44 -31.56 5.44
CA LYS A 74 28.10 -32.18 5.50
C LYS A 74 26.98 -31.16 5.64
N ALA A 75 27.18 -30.12 6.44
CA ALA A 75 26.19 -29.04 6.59
C ALA A 75 25.98 -28.24 5.28
N ILE A 76 27.03 -28.05 4.48
CA ILE A 76 26.96 -27.32 3.19
C ILE A 76 26.37 -28.20 2.09
N ALA A 77 26.80 -29.46 1.98
CA ALA A 77 26.36 -30.37 0.94
C ALA A 77 24.99 -30.99 1.21
N GLY A 78 24.49 -30.86 2.44
CA GLY A 78 23.34 -31.59 2.94
C GLY A 78 23.59 -33.09 3.07
N THR A 79 22.63 -33.80 3.65
CA THR A 79 22.59 -35.26 3.63
C THR A 79 22.18 -35.78 2.24
N ALA A 80 22.27 -37.08 2.01
CA ALA A 80 21.72 -37.68 0.79
C ALA A 80 20.20 -37.47 0.70
N ASP A 81 19.52 -37.48 1.84
CA ASP A 81 18.08 -37.29 1.95
C ASP A 81 17.67 -35.85 1.60
N ASP A 82 18.43 -34.85 2.08
CA ASP A 82 18.20 -33.43 1.74
C ASP A 82 18.31 -33.19 0.23
N ARG A 83 19.28 -33.83 -0.42
CA ARG A 83 19.48 -33.73 -1.87
C ARG A 83 18.35 -34.40 -2.64
N GLN A 84 17.83 -35.53 -2.16
CA GLN A 84 16.68 -36.18 -2.78
C GLN A 84 15.39 -35.37 -2.59
N ALA A 85 15.20 -34.76 -1.42
CA ALA A 85 14.06 -33.88 -1.15
C ALA A 85 14.08 -32.66 -2.08
N ALA A 86 15.22 -31.98 -2.19
CA ALA A 86 15.39 -30.84 -3.10
C ALA A 86 15.17 -31.23 -4.57
N ALA A 87 15.64 -32.40 -5.00
CA ALA A 87 15.40 -32.88 -6.36
C ALA A 87 13.91 -33.15 -6.65
N LYS A 88 13.16 -33.67 -5.66
CA LYS A 88 11.70 -33.86 -5.78
C LYS A 88 10.98 -32.52 -5.86
N GLU A 89 11.34 -31.55 -5.03
CA GLU A 89 10.77 -30.20 -5.08
C GLU A 89 11.09 -29.47 -6.40
N ALA A 90 12.30 -29.64 -6.93
CA ALA A 90 12.65 -29.09 -8.24
C ALA A 90 11.81 -29.71 -9.37
N ALA A 91 11.56 -31.03 -9.31
CA ALA A 91 10.72 -31.72 -10.28
C ALA A 91 9.25 -31.25 -10.18
N THR A 92 8.70 -31.10 -8.98
CA THR A 92 7.32 -30.58 -8.83
C THR A 92 7.21 -29.14 -9.30
N ALA A 93 8.19 -28.28 -9.03
CA ALA A 93 8.22 -26.91 -9.52
C ALA A 93 8.30 -26.86 -11.06
N ALA A 94 9.12 -27.71 -11.68
CA ALA A 94 9.20 -27.82 -13.14
C ALA A 94 7.88 -28.27 -13.76
N ASP A 95 7.21 -29.26 -13.15
CA ASP A 95 5.90 -29.74 -13.60
C ASP A 95 4.80 -28.67 -13.49
N VAL A 96 4.81 -27.88 -12.41
CA VAL A 96 3.88 -26.75 -12.24
C VAL A 96 4.15 -25.69 -13.30
N LEU A 97 5.41 -25.32 -13.52
CA LEU A 97 5.79 -24.33 -14.52
C LEU A 97 5.37 -24.78 -15.93
N ALA A 98 5.62 -26.03 -16.30
CA ALA A 98 5.25 -26.57 -17.60
C ALA A 98 3.72 -26.58 -17.84
N LYS A 99 2.92 -26.71 -16.77
CA LYS A 99 1.44 -26.71 -16.86
C LYS A 99 0.84 -25.31 -16.85
N GLU A 100 1.37 -24.40 -16.04
CA GLU A 100 0.78 -23.08 -15.81
C GLU A 100 1.30 -22.01 -16.76
N ALA A 101 2.57 -22.06 -17.17
CA ALA A 101 3.14 -21.10 -18.12
C ALA A 101 2.32 -20.96 -19.42
N PRO A 102 1.95 -22.04 -20.15
CA PRO A 102 1.19 -21.89 -21.39
C PRO A 102 -0.23 -21.34 -21.15
N LYS A 103 -0.84 -21.61 -19.99
CA LYS A 103 -2.16 -21.06 -19.64
C LYS A 103 -2.08 -19.56 -19.40
N LEU A 104 -1.02 -19.10 -18.73
CA LEU A 104 -0.79 -17.68 -18.49
C LEU A 104 -0.47 -16.95 -19.80
N GLU A 105 0.35 -17.54 -20.68
CA GLU A 105 0.63 -16.99 -22.01
C GLU A 105 -0.65 -16.85 -22.84
N ALA A 106 -1.49 -17.90 -22.92
CA ALA A 106 -2.76 -17.84 -23.62
C ALA A 106 -3.70 -16.74 -23.05
N LYS A 107 -3.69 -16.54 -21.73
CA LYS A 107 -4.48 -15.50 -21.08
C LYS A 107 -3.93 -14.09 -21.36
N ILE A 108 -2.62 -13.94 -21.47
CA ILE A 108 -2.00 -12.68 -21.89
C ILE A 108 -2.44 -12.34 -23.32
N ASP A 109 -2.36 -13.29 -24.24
CA ASP A 109 -2.78 -13.09 -25.64
C ASP A 109 -4.26 -12.73 -25.75
N GLU A 110 -5.12 -13.42 -24.98
CA GLU A 110 -6.55 -13.12 -24.92
C GLU A 110 -6.81 -11.69 -24.42
N LEU A 111 -6.12 -11.27 -23.36
CA LEU A 111 -6.25 -9.93 -22.79
C LEU A 111 -5.73 -8.85 -23.73
N GLN A 112 -4.61 -9.10 -24.43
CA GLN A 112 -4.08 -8.18 -25.44
C GLN A 112 -5.04 -8.02 -26.62
N SER A 113 -5.65 -9.13 -27.08
CA SER A 113 -6.68 -9.07 -28.12
C SER A 113 -7.89 -8.24 -27.68
N LYS A 114 -8.38 -8.44 -26.44
CA LYS A 114 -9.49 -7.65 -25.87
C LYS A 114 -9.14 -6.16 -25.77
N LEU A 115 -7.93 -5.83 -25.31
CA LEU A 115 -7.46 -4.45 -25.24
C LEU A 115 -7.49 -3.80 -26.63
N SER A 116 -6.96 -4.48 -27.64
CA SER A 116 -6.95 -3.96 -29.02
C SER A 116 -8.37 -3.77 -29.60
N GLY A 117 -9.33 -4.60 -29.18
CA GLY A 117 -10.74 -4.44 -29.52
C GLY A 117 -11.33 -3.18 -28.90
N LEU A 118 -11.13 -3.01 -27.59
CA LEU A 118 -11.63 -1.84 -26.86
C LEU A 118 -11.03 -0.52 -27.37
N GLU A 119 -9.73 -0.49 -27.69
CA GLU A 119 -9.10 0.70 -28.28
C GLU A 119 -9.70 1.08 -29.64
N ARG A 120 -10.08 0.09 -30.45
CA ARG A 120 -10.78 0.35 -31.73
C ARG A 120 -12.18 0.88 -31.48
N ASP A 121 -12.91 0.29 -30.53
CA ASP A 121 -14.26 0.72 -30.17
C ASP A 121 -14.27 2.15 -29.61
N GLU A 122 -13.29 2.50 -28.78
CA GLU A 122 -13.09 3.87 -28.28
C GLU A 122 -12.87 4.86 -29.43
N ARG A 123 -11.96 4.54 -30.36
CA ARG A 123 -11.71 5.40 -31.54
C ARG A 123 -12.95 5.57 -32.40
N LEU A 124 -13.74 4.51 -32.60
CA LEU A 124 -15.00 4.57 -33.33
C LEU A 124 -16.05 5.41 -32.59
N ALA A 125 -16.16 5.26 -31.27
CA ALA A 125 -17.05 6.05 -30.45
C ALA A 125 -16.68 7.53 -30.44
N ALA A 126 -15.39 7.86 -30.29
CA ALA A 126 -14.88 9.23 -30.37
C ALA A 126 -15.25 9.88 -31.72
N LYS A 127 -15.01 9.17 -32.83
CA LYS A 127 -15.39 9.64 -34.17
C LYS A 127 -16.90 9.87 -34.31
N ARG A 128 -17.73 8.98 -33.74
CA ARG A 128 -19.20 9.17 -33.73
C ARG A 128 -19.60 10.39 -32.92
N CYS A 129 -19.00 10.62 -31.76
CA CYS A 129 -19.26 11.82 -30.96
C CYS A 129 -18.88 13.09 -31.71
N GLU A 130 -17.74 13.11 -32.40
CA GLU A 130 -17.34 14.24 -33.25
C GLU A 130 -18.36 14.51 -34.36
N GLN A 131 -18.79 13.46 -35.07
CA GLN A 131 -19.81 13.59 -36.13
C GLN A 131 -21.16 14.08 -35.59
N GLN A 132 -21.56 13.62 -34.40
CA GLN A 132 -22.76 14.11 -33.72
C GLN A 132 -22.62 15.58 -33.32
N ALA A 133 -21.48 15.97 -32.76
CA ALA A 133 -21.23 17.36 -32.39
C ALA A 133 -21.25 18.28 -33.62
N GLU A 134 -20.67 17.85 -34.74
CA GLU A 134 -20.70 18.59 -36.00
C GLU A 134 -22.13 18.69 -36.55
N ALA A 135 -22.89 17.60 -36.55
CA ALA A 135 -24.29 17.59 -36.98
C ALA A 135 -25.15 18.54 -36.12
N VAL A 136 -24.98 18.52 -34.79
CA VAL A 136 -25.66 19.44 -33.88
C VAL A 136 -25.25 20.89 -34.15
N ALA A 137 -23.98 21.17 -34.43
CA ALA A 137 -23.52 22.50 -34.79
C ALA A 137 -24.15 23.00 -36.10
N GLN A 138 -24.26 22.13 -37.12
CA GLN A 138 -24.94 22.45 -38.37
C GLN A 138 -26.44 22.71 -38.17
N LEU A 139 -27.13 21.88 -37.36
CA LEU A 139 -28.55 22.09 -37.00
C LEU A 139 -28.77 23.40 -36.26
N ARG A 140 -27.90 23.74 -35.31
CA ARG A 140 -27.90 25.05 -34.62
C ARG A 140 -27.63 26.23 -35.56
N GLY A 141 -26.90 25.99 -36.66
CA GLY A 141 -26.71 26.94 -37.74
C GLY A 141 -27.99 27.26 -38.51
N LEU A 142 -28.93 26.33 -38.57
CA LEU A 142 -30.24 26.49 -39.22
C LEU A 142 -31.28 27.20 -38.35
N THR A 143 -31.05 27.31 -37.04
CA THR A 143 -31.92 28.06 -36.14
C THR A 143 -31.93 29.55 -36.52
N PRO A 144 -33.09 30.21 -36.68
CA PRO A 144 -33.14 31.63 -37.02
C PRO A 144 -32.35 32.49 -36.01
N GLU A 145 -31.58 33.47 -36.50
CA GLU A 145 -30.72 34.30 -35.64
C GLU A 145 -31.50 35.03 -34.54
N HIS A 146 -32.69 35.55 -34.85
CA HIS A 146 -33.54 36.24 -33.88
C HIS A 146 -33.99 35.34 -32.71
N VAL A 147 -34.17 34.03 -32.94
CA VAL A 147 -34.49 33.07 -31.87
C VAL A 147 -33.26 32.85 -31.00
N ARG A 148 -32.08 32.65 -31.60
CA ARG A 148 -30.82 32.50 -30.86
C ARG A 148 -30.50 33.72 -30.02
N GLU A 149 -30.70 34.91 -30.57
CA GLU A 149 -30.46 36.18 -29.87
C GLU A 149 -31.45 36.38 -28.72
N SER A 150 -32.75 36.10 -28.93
CA SER A 150 -33.76 36.17 -27.88
C SER A 150 -33.45 35.23 -26.71
N VAL A 151 -33.03 33.99 -26.99
CA VAL A 151 -32.65 33.04 -25.93
C VAL A 151 -31.38 33.50 -25.21
N ARG A 152 -30.36 33.99 -25.93
CA ARG A 152 -29.16 34.54 -25.29
C ARG A 152 -29.48 35.72 -24.38
N GLN A 153 -30.37 36.62 -24.80
CA GLN A 153 -30.80 37.74 -23.96
C GLN A 153 -31.54 37.25 -22.72
N ALA A 154 -32.44 36.27 -22.86
CA ALA A 154 -33.18 35.69 -21.74
C ALA A 154 -32.23 35.01 -20.73
N VAL A 155 -31.30 34.17 -21.20
CA VAL A 155 -30.29 33.52 -20.34
C VAL A 155 -29.41 34.56 -19.66
N SER A 156 -28.94 35.58 -20.39
CA SER A 156 -28.14 36.66 -19.80
C SER A 156 -28.90 37.43 -18.70
N LEU A 157 -30.21 37.63 -18.85
CA LEU A 157 -31.05 38.26 -17.83
C LEU A 157 -31.19 37.35 -16.60
N ILE A 158 -31.42 36.05 -16.80
CA ILE A 158 -31.51 35.05 -15.72
C ILE A 158 -30.19 34.99 -14.94
N ASP A 159 -29.05 34.94 -15.63
CA ASP A 159 -27.73 34.95 -15.01
C ASP A 159 -27.48 36.24 -14.22
N SER A 160 -27.86 37.39 -14.79
CA SER A 160 -27.69 38.68 -14.11
C SER A 160 -28.58 38.88 -12.88
N THR A 161 -29.64 38.09 -12.74
CA THR A 161 -30.63 38.19 -11.65
C THR A 161 -30.47 37.04 -10.65
N ILE A 162 -30.90 35.83 -11.02
CA ILE A 162 -30.81 34.65 -10.16
C ILE A 162 -29.36 34.22 -10.01
N GLY A 163 -28.58 34.20 -11.10
CA GLY A 163 -27.16 33.83 -11.05
C GLY A 163 -26.36 34.77 -10.14
N ARG A 164 -26.66 36.07 -10.17
CA ARG A 164 -26.06 37.05 -9.26
C ARG A 164 -26.45 36.80 -7.80
N ALA A 165 -27.72 36.50 -7.53
CA ALA A 165 -28.18 36.18 -6.17
C ALA A 165 -27.52 34.90 -5.62
N ILE A 166 -27.28 33.90 -6.48
CA ILE A 166 -26.51 32.70 -6.13
C ILE A 166 -25.08 33.07 -5.78
N LEU A 167 -24.40 33.85 -6.63
CA LEU A 167 -23.02 34.27 -6.39
C LEU A 167 -22.87 35.05 -5.08
N ASP A 168 -23.74 36.04 -4.84
CA ASP A 168 -23.73 36.83 -3.61
C ASP A 168 -23.99 35.94 -2.38
N GLY A 169 -24.90 34.96 -2.50
CA GLY A 169 -25.17 33.97 -1.46
C GLY A 169 -24.01 33.01 -1.21
N GLU A 170 -23.28 32.59 -2.24
CA GLU A 170 -22.09 31.73 -2.13
C GLU A 170 -20.91 32.45 -1.48
N ILE A 171 -20.72 33.74 -1.81
CA ILE A 171 -19.74 34.60 -1.14
C ILE A 171 -20.08 34.66 0.35
N ARG A 172 -21.34 34.99 0.70
CA ARG A 172 -21.76 35.07 2.10
C ARG A 172 -21.65 33.73 2.83
N HIS A 173 -22.05 32.63 2.19
CA HIS A 173 -21.90 31.29 2.75
C HIS A 173 -20.42 30.96 3.01
N THR A 174 -19.52 31.34 2.11
CA THR A 174 -18.08 31.15 2.26
C THR A 174 -17.54 31.98 3.43
N GLU A 175 -17.91 33.26 3.52
CA GLU A 175 -17.56 34.14 4.64
C GLU A 175 -17.99 33.54 5.99
N LEU A 176 -19.26 33.14 6.12
CA LEU A 176 -19.79 32.52 7.33
C LEU A 176 -19.06 31.22 7.67
N SER A 177 -18.82 30.35 6.68
CA SER A 177 -18.09 29.10 6.91
C SER A 177 -16.66 29.33 7.40
N CYS A 178 -15.99 30.38 6.91
CA CYS A 178 -14.65 30.79 7.35
C CYS A 178 -14.65 31.44 8.74
N CYS A 179 -15.76 32.05 9.17
CA CYS A 179 -15.91 32.63 10.51
C CYS A 179 -16.38 31.61 11.56
N LEU A 180 -17.03 30.53 11.15
CA LEU A 180 -17.59 29.51 12.06
C LEU A 180 -16.65 28.31 12.29
N ASP A 181 -15.70 28.09 11.38
CA ASP A 181 -14.77 26.95 11.44
C ASP A 181 -13.30 27.40 11.56
N PRO A 182 -12.74 27.43 12.80
CA PRO A 182 -11.33 27.75 13.03
C PRO A 182 -10.35 26.77 12.37
N SER A 183 -10.76 25.54 12.04
CA SER A 183 -9.86 24.50 11.50
C SER A 183 -9.34 24.85 10.10
N ARG A 184 -10.04 25.74 9.37
CA ARG A 184 -9.67 26.24 8.04
C ARG A 184 -8.35 27.00 8.01
N TYR A 185 -7.85 27.46 9.16
CA TYR A 185 -6.60 28.23 9.27
C TYR A 185 -5.42 27.39 9.78
N SER A 186 -5.59 26.07 9.94
CA SER A 186 -4.58 25.18 10.54
C SER A 186 -3.22 25.13 9.81
N GLY A 187 -3.18 25.47 8.52
CA GLY A 187 -1.95 25.52 7.72
C GLY A 187 -1.14 26.82 7.85
N GLN A 188 -1.59 27.77 8.65
CA GLN A 188 -1.03 29.12 8.73
C GLN A 188 0.02 29.24 9.84
N ARG A 189 0.83 30.30 9.78
CA ARG A 189 1.90 30.55 10.76
C ARG A 189 1.35 30.80 12.16
N ASP A 190 0.21 31.47 12.27
CA ASP A 190 -0.54 31.67 13.52
C ASP A 190 -2.05 31.50 13.24
N PRO A 191 -2.56 30.25 13.26
CA PRO A 191 -3.96 29.95 12.91
C PRO A 191 -4.97 30.73 13.75
N GLN A 192 -4.66 30.97 15.02
CA GLN A 192 -5.57 31.63 15.94
C GLN A 192 -5.64 33.14 15.67
N ALA A 193 -4.50 33.78 15.40
CA ALA A 193 -4.48 35.21 15.06
C ALA A 193 -5.21 35.49 13.74
N GLU A 194 -5.01 34.66 12.71
CA GLU A 194 -5.66 34.83 11.41
C GLU A 194 -7.17 34.58 11.46
N TYR A 195 -7.59 33.56 12.23
CA TYR A 195 -9.01 33.32 12.48
C TYR A 195 -9.67 34.53 13.17
N ILE A 196 -9.06 35.07 14.23
CA ILE A 196 -9.60 36.23 14.95
C ILE A 196 -9.59 37.48 14.06
N GLU A 197 -8.59 37.66 13.21
CA GLU A 197 -8.56 38.77 12.26
C GLU A 197 -9.69 38.67 11.23
N THR A 198 -9.88 37.50 10.64
CA THR A 198 -10.95 37.26 9.67
C THR A 198 -12.32 37.43 10.31
N LEU A 199 -12.48 36.92 11.53
CA LEU A 199 -13.68 37.12 12.31
C LEU A 199 -13.96 38.60 12.59
N GLY A 200 -12.93 39.39 12.91
CA GLY A 200 -13.07 40.83 13.16
C GLY A 200 -13.38 41.66 11.92
N ARG A 201 -13.08 41.15 10.71
CA ARG A 201 -13.47 41.80 9.44
C ARG A 201 -14.95 41.62 9.15
N SER A 202 -15.47 40.41 9.34
CA SER A 202 -16.87 40.07 9.06
C SER A 202 -17.82 40.44 10.20
N PHE A 203 -17.35 40.31 11.44
CA PHE A 203 -18.10 40.58 12.67
C PHE A 203 -17.24 41.39 13.65
N PRO A 204 -17.16 42.73 13.49
CA PRO A 204 -16.32 43.58 14.34
C PRO A 204 -16.62 43.42 15.85
N GLU A 205 -17.90 43.23 16.20
CA GLU A 205 -18.37 43.06 17.58
C GLU A 205 -17.96 41.73 18.22
N ALA A 206 -17.58 40.74 17.40
CA ALA A 206 -17.11 39.44 17.86
C ALA A 206 -15.67 39.48 18.40
N VAL A 207 -14.94 40.58 18.21
CA VAL A 207 -13.52 40.70 18.58
C VAL A 207 -13.29 41.91 19.47
N THR A 208 -12.68 41.69 20.62
CA THR A 208 -12.17 42.74 21.50
C THR A 208 -10.70 43.00 21.20
N VAL A 209 -10.33 44.28 21.18
CA VAL A 209 -8.95 44.74 20.95
C VAL A 209 -8.41 45.32 22.25
N GLY A 210 -7.44 44.64 22.85
CA GLY A 210 -6.73 45.11 24.05
C GLY A 210 -5.28 45.47 23.72
N GLN A 211 -4.70 46.40 24.48
CA GLN A 211 -3.28 46.70 24.40
C GLN A 211 -2.54 46.01 25.57
N VAL A 212 -1.56 45.16 25.25
CA VAL A 212 -0.71 44.51 26.24
C VAL A 212 0.73 44.97 26.00
N GLY A 213 1.14 46.00 26.76
CA GLY A 213 2.43 46.66 26.55
C GLY A 213 2.48 47.42 25.22
N ARG A 214 3.37 47.01 24.31
CA ARG A 214 3.52 47.60 22.96
C ARG A 214 2.75 46.84 21.87
N TYR A 215 2.07 45.74 22.21
CA TYR A 215 1.38 44.88 21.24
C TYR A 215 -0.13 45.04 21.34
N ILE A 216 -0.79 45.03 20.19
CA ILE A 216 -2.25 44.92 20.07
C ILE A 216 -2.61 43.43 20.16
N LYS A 217 -3.38 43.06 21.18
CA LYS A 217 -3.91 41.71 21.35
C LYS A 217 -5.38 41.70 20.97
N ARG A 218 -5.74 40.86 20.01
CA ARG A 218 -7.14 40.59 19.64
C ARG A 218 -7.61 39.33 20.37
N SER A 219 -8.81 39.37 20.93
CA SER A 219 -9.45 38.26 21.62
C SER A 219 -10.93 38.19 21.28
N LEU A 220 -11.56 37.05 21.50
CA LEU A 220 -13.00 36.92 21.31
C LEU A 220 -13.75 37.79 22.32
N SER A 221 -14.80 38.45 21.84
CA SER A 221 -15.75 39.22 22.64
C SER A 221 -16.67 38.28 23.44
N PRO A 222 -17.14 38.68 24.63
CA PRO A 222 -18.21 37.98 25.33
C PRO A 222 -19.51 37.86 24.52
N GLN A 223 -19.69 38.69 23.50
CA GLN A 223 -20.84 38.66 22.59
C GLN A 223 -20.71 37.60 21.50
N TRP A 224 -19.51 37.06 21.28
CA TRP A 224 -19.25 36.09 20.20
C TRP A 224 -20.19 34.88 20.21
N PRO A 225 -20.53 34.24 21.35
CA PRO A 225 -21.46 33.11 21.34
C PRO A 225 -22.84 33.44 20.72
N ALA A 226 -23.39 34.62 21.00
CA ALA A 226 -24.67 35.04 20.45
C ALA A 226 -24.57 35.38 18.94
N ILE A 227 -23.48 36.05 18.54
CA ILE A 227 -23.21 36.34 17.12
C ILE A 227 -22.99 35.04 16.34
N ARG A 228 -22.28 34.08 16.94
CA ARG A 228 -22.02 32.76 16.35
C ARG A 228 -23.32 32.00 16.13
N GLU A 229 -24.22 31.96 17.11
CA GLU A 229 -25.52 31.30 16.97
C GLU A 229 -26.33 31.92 15.83
N ALA A 230 -26.39 33.25 15.75
CA ALA A 230 -27.05 33.95 14.64
C ALA A 230 -26.41 33.63 13.28
N ALA A 231 -25.08 33.57 13.21
CA ALA A 231 -24.34 33.21 12.00
C ALA A 231 -24.55 31.73 11.59
N GLU A 232 -24.68 30.80 12.55
CA GLU A 232 -25.00 29.39 12.29
C GLU A 232 -26.42 29.24 11.73
N ILE A 233 -27.39 30.01 12.26
CA ILE A 233 -28.76 30.07 11.72
C ILE A 233 -28.75 30.64 10.30
N GLU A 234 -28.08 31.78 10.09
CA GLU A 234 -27.95 32.41 8.77
C GLU A 234 -27.33 31.44 7.75
N LEU A 235 -26.28 30.70 8.14
CA LEU A 235 -25.63 29.71 7.28
C LEU A 235 -26.61 28.60 6.86
N ALA A 236 -27.42 28.08 7.80
CA ALA A 236 -28.39 27.04 7.52
C ALA A 236 -29.51 27.53 6.58
N GLU A 237 -30.01 28.74 6.79
CA GLU A 237 -31.00 29.38 5.92
C GLU A 237 -30.43 29.62 4.52
N LEU A 238 -29.20 30.16 4.42
CA LEU A 238 -28.52 30.40 3.15
C LEU A 238 -28.26 29.10 2.39
N THR A 239 -27.88 28.03 3.09
CA THR A 239 -27.68 26.71 2.46
C THR A 239 -28.96 26.24 1.77
N THR A 240 -30.09 26.35 2.47
CA THR A 240 -31.40 25.97 1.93
C THR A 240 -31.79 26.86 0.75
N LYS A 241 -31.62 28.18 0.89
CA LYS A 241 -31.94 29.16 -0.14
C LYS A 241 -31.08 29.00 -1.40
N LEU A 242 -29.79 28.70 -1.26
CA LEU A 242 -28.91 28.45 -2.40
C LEU A 242 -29.32 27.21 -3.19
N VAL A 243 -29.78 26.16 -2.52
CA VAL A 243 -30.33 24.97 -3.21
C VAL A 243 -31.57 25.34 -4.01
N GLU A 244 -32.49 26.10 -3.42
CA GLU A 244 -33.70 26.57 -4.11
C GLU A 244 -33.36 27.47 -5.31
N LEU A 245 -32.50 28.47 -5.12
CA LEU A 245 -32.09 29.38 -6.18
C LEU A 245 -31.38 28.65 -7.33
N ARG A 246 -30.55 27.64 -7.04
CA ARG A 246 -29.91 26.81 -8.07
C ARG A 246 -30.93 25.98 -8.86
N SER A 247 -31.96 25.44 -8.20
CA SER A 247 -33.06 24.76 -8.90
C SER A 247 -33.81 25.73 -9.81
N GLN A 248 -34.19 26.90 -9.28
CA GLN A 248 -34.89 27.94 -10.04
C GLN A 248 -34.06 28.45 -11.21
N HIS A 249 -32.75 28.63 -11.03
CA HIS A 249 -31.83 29.04 -12.10
C HIS A 249 -31.78 28.00 -13.22
N ALA A 250 -31.63 26.71 -12.88
CA ALA A 250 -31.61 25.63 -13.85
C ALA A 250 -32.95 25.50 -14.59
N GLU A 251 -34.08 25.58 -13.87
CA GLU A 251 -35.43 25.55 -14.47
C GLU A 251 -35.67 26.76 -15.38
N ALA A 252 -35.24 27.96 -14.98
CA ALA A 252 -35.38 29.16 -15.77
C ALA A 252 -34.54 29.12 -17.05
N ILE A 253 -33.30 28.62 -16.98
CA ILE A 253 -32.47 28.41 -18.17
C ILE A 253 -33.12 27.39 -19.10
N ALA A 254 -33.55 26.24 -18.58
CA ALA A 254 -34.21 25.21 -19.38
C ALA A 254 -35.49 25.75 -20.07
N ALA A 255 -36.28 26.56 -19.37
CA ALA A 255 -37.45 27.23 -19.94
C ALA A 255 -37.08 28.27 -21.00
N ALA A 256 -36.02 29.04 -20.79
CA ALA A 256 -35.51 30.02 -21.76
C ALA A 256 -34.94 29.34 -23.01
N GLU A 257 -34.36 28.15 -22.89
CA GLU A 257 -33.82 27.36 -23.99
C GLU A 257 -34.86 26.51 -24.73
N LEU A 258 -36.08 26.35 -24.18
CA LEU A 258 -37.18 25.61 -24.80
C LEU A 258 -37.41 25.98 -26.28
N PRO A 259 -37.36 27.26 -26.71
CA PRO A 259 -37.51 27.63 -28.12
C PRO A 259 -36.43 27.04 -29.04
N LEU A 260 -35.23 26.77 -28.54
CA LEU A 260 -34.15 26.12 -29.32
C LEU A 260 -34.41 24.62 -29.52
N SER A 261 -35.18 23.99 -28.62
CA SER A 261 -35.48 22.56 -28.72
C SER A 261 -36.32 22.20 -29.95
N PHE A 262 -37.08 23.15 -30.51
CA PHE A 262 -37.79 22.97 -31.78
C PHE A 262 -36.89 22.92 -33.02
N TYR A 263 -35.60 23.26 -32.87
CA TYR A 263 -34.62 23.32 -33.95
C TYR A 263 -33.45 22.34 -33.77
N CYS A 264 -33.47 21.52 -32.73
CA CYS A 264 -32.49 20.47 -32.43
C CYS A 264 -33.14 19.09 -32.55
#